data_AF-A0A6P0X934-F1
#
_entry.id   AF-A0A6P0X934-F1
#
_cell.length_a   1.000
_cell.length_b   1.000
_cell.length_c   1.000
_cell.angle_alpha   90.00
_cell.angle_beta   90.00
_cell.angle_gamma   90.00
#
_symmetry.space_group_name_H-M   'P 1'
#
loop_
_entity.id
_entity.type
_entity.pdbx_description
1 polymer ?
#
loop_
_entity_poly.entity_id
_entity_poly.type
_entity_poly.pdbx_seq_one_letter_code
_entity_poly.pdbx_strand_id
1 'polypeptide(L)'
;TAIVQVRQKYPFTIDAFVLLPEHFHCLWTLPEGDSDFSTRLRLIKTFVTKRFGKQLGIKAEISASRQKRKEGNLWQKRFWEHLIRDEEDFIKHCDYIHYNPVKHKLCPTPQDWQFSSIHRLTAQGIYPPNWGGNGIPELPESVWDI
;
A
#
# COMPACT_ATOMS: atom_id res chain seq x y z
N THR A 1 -8.05 2.60 -12.76
CA THR A 1 -7.46 1.47 -12.00
C THR A 1 -8.43 1.00 -10.92
N ALA A 2 -8.20 -0.14 -10.26
CA ALA A 2 -9.09 -0.68 -9.21
C ALA A 2 -9.35 0.32 -8.07
N ILE A 3 -8.30 1.02 -7.63
CA ILE A 3 -8.37 2.10 -6.63
C ILE A 3 -9.34 3.21 -7.07
N VAL A 4 -9.20 3.70 -8.30
CA VAL A 4 -10.08 4.77 -8.85
C VAL A 4 -11.55 4.34 -8.86
N GLN A 5 -11.83 3.09 -9.23
CA GLN A 5 -13.20 2.56 -9.23
C GLN A 5 -13.80 2.50 -7.82
N VAL A 6 -13.02 2.09 -6.82
CA VAL A 6 -13.50 2.08 -5.44
C VAL A 6 -13.72 3.49 -4.91
N ARG A 7 -12.81 4.43 -5.20
CA ARG A 7 -12.92 5.84 -4.77
C ARG A 7 -14.18 6.55 -5.27
N GLN A 8 -14.75 6.12 -6.40
CA GLN A 8 -16.00 6.69 -6.93
C GLN A 8 -17.21 6.42 -6.02
N LYS A 9 -17.23 5.27 -5.34
CA LYS A 9 -18.36 4.86 -4.46
C LYS A 9 -18.04 4.98 -2.98
N TYR A 10 -16.78 4.81 -2.62
CA TYR A 10 -16.27 4.86 -1.25
C TYR A 10 -15.09 5.83 -1.24
N PRO A 11 -15.34 7.15 -1.07
CA PRO A 11 -14.28 8.15 -1.15
C PRO A 11 -13.24 7.95 -0.03
N PHE A 12 -11.99 8.23 -0.34
CA PHE A 12 -10.85 8.32 0.59
C PHE A 12 -9.71 9.06 -0.08
N THR A 13 -8.80 9.59 0.74
CA THR A 13 -7.54 10.20 0.31
C THR A 13 -6.43 9.17 0.43
N ILE A 14 -5.45 9.25 -0.47
CA ILE A 14 -4.23 8.45 -0.40
C ILE A 14 -3.11 9.42 -0.08
N ASP A 15 -2.62 9.37 1.14
CA ASP A 15 -1.60 10.26 1.67
C ASP A 15 -0.21 9.75 1.29
N ALA A 16 0.02 8.46 1.48
CA ALA A 16 1.21 7.74 1.02
C ALA A 16 0.83 6.36 0.44
N PHE A 17 1.67 5.88 -0.48
CA PHE A 17 1.48 4.63 -1.21
C PHE A 17 2.80 4.18 -1.84
N VAL A 18 3.08 2.88 -1.73
CA VAL A 18 4.13 2.18 -2.49
C VAL A 18 3.63 0.80 -2.89
N LEU A 19 3.86 0.41 -4.14
CA LEU A 19 3.63 -0.95 -4.63
C LEU A 19 4.98 -1.62 -4.87
N LEU A 20 5.19 -2.76 -4.22
CA LEU A 20 6.36 -3.60 -4.33
C LEU A 20 5.99 -4.88 -5.11
N PRO A 21 6.97 -5.72 -5.51
CA PRO A 21 6.68 -6.93 -6.28
C PRO A 21 5.72 -7.89 -5.57
N GLU A 22 5.90 -8.15 -4.28
CA GLU A 22 5.06 -9.09 -3.51
C GLU A 22 3.97 -8.43 -2.65
N HIS A 23 4.06 -7.15 -2.32
CA HIS A 23 3.10 -6.46 -1.43
C HIS A 23 3.00 -4.95 -1.71
N PHE A 24 2.18 -4.23 -0.95
CA PHE A 24 2.09 -2.79 -1.03
C PHE A 24 1.81 -2.21 0.36
N HIS A 25 2.26 -0.98 0.59
CA HIS A 25 1.85 -0.20 1.77
C HIS A 25 1.08 1.03 1.32
N CYS A 26 0.13 1.45 2.16
CA CYS A 26 -0.67 2.63 1.89
C CYS A 26 -1.12 3.30 3.18
N LEU A 27 -1.21 4.63 3.14
CA LEU A 27 -1.78 5.46 4.19
C LEU A 27 -3.00 6.19 3.62
N TRP A 28 -4.14 6.01 4.29
CA TRP A 28 -5.42 6.56 3.85
C TRP A 28 -6.05 7.43 4.93
N THR A 29 -6.57 8.57 4.52
CA THR A 29 -7.51 9.37 5.29
C THR A 29 -8.93 9.13 4.76
N LEU A 30 -9.83 8.71 5.65
CA LEU A 30 -11.24 8.49 5.34
C LEU A 30 -12.06 9.77 5.60
N PRO A 31 -13.25 9.91 4.98
CA PRO A 31 -14.18 10.98 5.30
C PRO A 31 -14.56 10.99 6.79
N GLU A 32 -14.96 12.16 7.29
CA GLU A 32 -15.44 12.31 8.66
C GLU A 32 -16.62 11.35 8.93
N GLY A 33 -16.57 10.65 10.07
CA GLY A 33 -17.57 9.65 10.45
C GLY A 33 -17.47 8.30 9.73
N ASP A 34 -16.49 8.09 8.84
CA ASP A 34 -16.29 6.84 8.12
C ASP A 34 -15.05 6.09 8.63
N SER A 35 -15.22 4.82 8.97
CA SER A 35 -14.15 3.90 9.40
C SER A 35 -14.06 2.64 8.54
N ASP A 36 -14.79 2.55 7.43
CA ASP A 36 -14.88 1.34 6.60
C ASP A 36 -13.74 1.24 5.56
N PHE A 37 -12.50 1.23 6.05
CA PHE A 37 -11.32 0.91 5.22
C PHE A 37 -11.35 -0.55 4.73
N SER A 38 -11.97 -1.44 5.52
CA SER A 38 -12.07 -2.87 5.24
C SER A 38 -12.82 -3.17 3.94
N THR A 39 -13.96 -2.51 3.70
CA THR A 39 -14.70 -2.65 2.44
C THR A 39 -13.92 -2.11 1.27
N ARG A 40 -13.27 -0.95 1.41
CA ARG A 40 -12.46 -0.33 0.36
C ARG A 40 -11.35 -1.28 -0.10
N LEU A 41 -10.57 -1.80 0.85
CA LEU A 41 -9.49 -2.73 0.57
C LEU A 41 -9.98 -4.05 -0.02
N ARG A 42 -11.08 -4.63 0.51
CA ARG A 42 -11.71 -5.83 -0.04
C ARG A 42 -12.11 -5.64 -1.51
N LEU A 43 -12.71 -4.51 -1.85
CA LEU A 43 -13.15 -4.21 -3.22
C LEU A 43 -11.97 -3.99 -4.15
N ILE A 44 -10.91 -3.29 -3.70
CA ILE A 44 -9.66 -3.13 -4.47
C ILE A 44 -9.08 -4.51 -4.81
N LYS A 45 -8.89 -5.37 -3.80
CA LYS A 45 -8.40 -6.74 -3.99
C LYS A 45 -9.27 -7.52 -4.98
N THR A 46 -10.59 -7.41 -4.85
CA THR A 46 -11.57 -8.07 -5.75
C THR A 46 -11.44 -7.60 -7.20
N PHE A 47 -11.37 -6.28 -7.44
CA PHE A 47 -11.27 -5.75 -8.80
C PHE A 47 -9.95 -6.10 -9.47
N VAL A 48 -8.84 -6.11 -8.72
CA VAL A 48 -7.56 -6.58 -9.25
C VAL A 48 -7.64 -8.06 -9.62
N THR A 49 -8.15 -8.93 -8.74
CA THR A 49 -8.30 -10.36 -9.03
C THR A 49 -9.18 -10.60 -10.26
N LYS A 50 -10.31 -9.90 -10.37
CA LYS A 50 -11.22 -10.03 -11.53
C LYS A 50 -10.57 -9.61 -12.84
N ARG A 51 -9.79 -8.51 -12.82
CA ARG A 51 -9.20 -7.93 -14.03
C ARG A 51 -7.93 -8.64 -14.48
N PHE A 52 -7.06 -9.00 -13.53
CA PHE A 52 -5.71 -9.48 -13.81
C PHE A 52 -5.45 -10.93 -13.39
N GLY A 53 -6.36 -11.57 -12.64
CA GLY A 53 -6.13 -12.91 -12.08
C GLY A 53 -5.78 -13.97 -13.14
N LYS A 54 -6.39 -13.89 -14.34
CA LYS A 54 -6.05 -14.78 -15.46
C LYS A 54 -4.66 -14.51 -16.04
N GLN A 55 -4.30 -13.24 -16.21
CA GLN A 55 -3.02 -12.82 -16.78
C GLN A 55 -1.84 -13.11 -15.86
N LEU A 56 -2.06 -13.00 -14.55
CA LEU A 56 -1.07 -13.32 -13.52
C LEU A 56 -0.84 -14.83 -13.35
N GLY A 57 -1.45 -15.68 -14.19
CA GLY A 57 -1.19 -17.11 -14.22
C GLY A 57 -1.52 -17.83 -12.92
N ILE A 58 -2.42 -17.26 -12.12
CA ILE A 58 -2.72 -17.71 -10.76
C ILE A 58 -3.50 -19.03 -10.84
N LYS A 59 -2.76 -20.13 -10.96
CA LYS A 59 -3.26 -21.50 -10.80
C LYS A 59 -3.43 -21.74 -9.31
N ALA A 60 -4.63 -21.49 -8.83
CA ALA A 60 -4.92 -21.60 -7.42
C ALA A 60 -5.14 -23.08 -7.07
N GLU A 61 -4.11 -23.78 -6.58
CA GLU A 61 -4.36 -24.83 -5.59
C GLU A 61 -4.93 -24.12 -4.34
N ILE A 62 -6.25 -23.91 -4.36
CA ILE A 62 -6.98 -23.32 -3.25
C ILE A 62 -7.44 -24.44 -2.32
N SER A 63 -7.10 -24.29 -1.02
CA SER A 63 -7.60 -25.19 0.01
C SER A 63 -9.13 -25.25 0.00
N ALA A 64 -9.72 -26.36 0.47
CA ALA A 64 -11.17 -26.51 0.56
C ALA A 64 -11.87 -25.36 1.30
N SER A 65 -11.19 -24.77 2.30
CA SER A 65 -11.63 -23.56 3.00
C SER A 65 -11.78 -22.34 2.07
N ARG A 66 -10.78 -22.10 1.20
CA ARG A 66 -10.82 -21.00 0.21
C ARG A 66 -11.85 -21.25 -0.87
N GLN A 67 -11.99 -22.50 -1.34
CA GLN A 67 -13.06 -22.90 -2.28
C GLN A 67 -14.46 -22.61 -1.72
N LYS A 68 -14.73 -23.02 -0.48
CA LYS A 68 -16.02 -22.78 0.20
C LYS A 68 -16.36 -21.29 0.31
N ARG A 69 -15.35 -20.41 0.40
CA ARG A 69 -15.49 -18.96 0.53
C ARG A 69 -15.31 -18.20 -0.79
N LYS A 70 -15.10 -18.89 -1.91
CA LYS A 70 -14.77 -18.30 -3.22
C LYS A 70 -13.57 -17.33 -3.16
N GLU A 71 -12.57 -17.67 -2.33
CA GLU A 71 -11.32 -16.91 -2.15
C GLU A 71 -10.23 -17.42 -3.12
N GLY A 72 -9.53 -16.51 -3.80
CA GLY A 72 -8.31 -16.84 -4.56
C GLY A 72 -7.06 -16.90 -3.67
N ASN A 73 -5.90 -17.20 -4.24
CA ASN A 73 -4.59 -17.22 -3.57
C ASN A 73 -3.67 -16.03 -3.94
N LEU A 74 -4.13 -15.06 -4.74
CA LEU A 74 -3.36 -13.84 -5.06
C LEU A 74 -3.01 -13.01 -3.82
N TRP A 75 -3.97 -12.85 -2.92
CA TRP A 75 -3.83 -11.99 -1.75
C TRP A 75 -3.68 -12.83 -0.48
N GLN A 76 -2.83 -12.34 0.43
CA GLN A 76 -2.93 -12.71 1.83
C GLN A 76 -4.34 -12.39 2.35
N LYS A 77 -4.88 -13.29 3.17
CA LYS A 77 -6.30 -13.25 3.59
C LYS A 77 -6.62 -11.98 4.37
N ARG A 78 -5.79 -11.67 5.34
CA ARG A 78 -5.89 -10.45 6.16
C ARG A 78 -4.96 -9.39 5.59
N PHE A 79 -5.00 -8.24 6.21
CA PHE A 79 -4.03 -7.18 6.05
C PHE A 79 -3.64 -6.75 7.47
N TRP A 80 -2.57 -6.00 7.54
CA TRP A 80 -2.14 -5.35 8.77
C TRP A 80 -2.71 -3.92 8.76
N GLU A 81 -3.14 -3.42 9.90
CA GLU A 81 -3.65 -2.07 10.06
C GLU A 81 -3.13 -1.39 11.33
N HIS A 82 -2.94 -0.07 11.25
CA HIS A 82 -2.66 0.80 12.39
C HIS A 82 -3.33 2.14 12.19
N LEU A 83 -3.89 2.64 13.29
CA LEU A 83 -4.55 3.93 13.32
C LEU A 83 -3.51 4.99 13.69
N ILE A 84 -3.25 5.90 12.76
CA ILE A 84 -2.40 7.08 13.00
C ILE A 84 -3.02 7.94 14.10
N ARG A 85 -2.21 8.29 15.10
CA ARG A 85 -2.69 8.98 16.31
C ARG A 85 -2.37 10.47 16.34
N ASP A 86 -1.29 10.87 15.68
CA ASP A 86 -0.79 12.23 15.67
C ASP A 86 0.06 12.49 14.41
N GLU A 87 0.56 13.71 14.31
CA GLU A 87 1.37 14.19 13.17
C GLU A 87 2.74 13.50 13.09
N GLU A 88 3.37 13.22 14.23
CA GLU A 88 4.68 12.55 14.25
C GLU A 88 4.55 11.12 13.73
N ASP A 89 3.49 10.43 14.17
CA ASP A 89 3.13 9.09 13.70
C ASP A 89 2.85 9.11 12.18
N PHE A 90 2.09 10.11 11.70
CA PHE A 90 1.80 10.29 10.27
C PHE A 90 3.09 10.43 9.44
N ILE A 91 4.02 11.29 9.87
CA ILE A 91 5.29 11.55 9.17
C ILE A 91 6.14 10.27 9.11
N LYS A 92 6.33 9.59 10.25
CA LYS A 92 7.09 8.33 10.32
C LYS A 92 6.54 7.27 9.38
N HIS A 93 5.22 7.20 9.24
CA HIS A 93 4.58 6.25 8.34
C HIS A 93 4.73 6.63 6.87
N CYS A 94 4.64 7.91 6.52
CA CYS A 94 4.94 8.36 5.16
C CYS A 94 6.37 8.00 4.78
N ASP A 95 7.32 8.32 5.66
CA ASP A 95 8.74 8.01 5.47
C ASP A 95 8.96 6.51 5.29
N TYR A 96 8.38 5.69 6.18
CA TYR A 96 8.47 4.23 6.08
C TYR A 96 7.94 3.71 4.73
N ILE A 97 6.76 4.18 4.31
CA ILE A 97 6.12 3.75 3.06
C ILE A 97 7.00 4.10 1.87
N HIS A 98 7.52 5.32 1.80
CA HIS A 98 8.30 5.75 0.63
C HIS A 98 9.72 5.21 0.62
N TYR A 99 10.32 4.95 1.78
CA TYR A 99 11.65 4.33 1.89
C TYR A 99 11.65 2.83 1.61
N ASN A 100 10.48 2.19 1.66
CA ASN A 100 10.34 0.74 1.58
C ASN A 100 11.05 0.08 0.36
N PRO A 101 11.04 0.64 -0.87
CA PRO A 101 11.76 0.07 -1.99
C PRO A 101 13.28 -0.05 -1.76
N VAL A 102 13.88 0.93 -1.07
CA VAL A 102 15.30 0.90 -0.70
C VAL A 102 15.54 -0.13 0.40
N LYS A 103 14.66 -0.19 1.40
CA LYS A 103 14.70 -1.23 2.45
C LYS A 103 14.69 -2.64 1.86
N HIS A 104 13.87 -2.86 0.82
CA HIS A 104 13.78 -4.12 0.08
C HIS A 104 14.88 -4.30 -1.00
N LYS A 105 15.86 -3.40 -1.08
CA LYS A 105 16.99 -3.43 -2.02
C LYS A 105 16.57 -3.44 -3.50
N LEU A 106 15.43 -2.85 -3.81
CA LEU A 106 14.88 -2.81 -5.18
C LEU A 106 15.43 -1.64 -5.99
N CYS A 107 15.90 -0.59 -5.33
CA CYS A 107 16.49 0.59 -5.95
C CYS A 107 17.45 1.31 -4.97
N PRO A 108 18.38 2.14 -5.46
CA PRO A 108 19.35 2.81 -4.59
C PRO A 108 18.75 4.02 -3.86
N THR A 109 17.76 4.72 -4.46
CA THR A 109 17.05 5.82 -3.79
C THR A 109 15.54 5.66 -3.91
N PRO A 110 14.73 6.20 -2.97
CA PRO A 110 13.27 6.12 -3.03
C PRO A 110 12.67 6.67 -4.34
N GLN A 111 13.29 7.69 -4.93
CA GLN A 111 12.86 8.38 -6.14
C GLN A 111 13.07 7.55 -7.41
N ASP A 112 13.91 6.52 -7.37
CA ASP A 112 14.11 5.60 -8.49
C ASP A 112 12.96 4.58 -8.62
N TRP A 113 12.09 4.46 -7.61
CA TRP A 113 10.98 3.52 -7.61
C TRP A 113 9.70 4.12 -8.20
N GLN A 114 9.45 3.85 -9.48
CA GLN A 114 8.31 4.38 -10.25
C GLN A 114 6.92 4.07 -9.67
N PHE A 115 6.78 3.02 -8.84
CA PHE A 115 5.50 2.57 -8.30
C PHE A 115 5.24 3.12 -6.89
N SER A 116 5.60 4.38 -6.68
CA SER A 116 5.49 5.08 -5.40
C SER A 116 4.81 6.44 -5.57
N SER A 117 4.11 6.86 -4.53
CA SER A 117 3.57 8.23 -4.45
C SER A 117 4.61 9.28 -4.06
N ILE A 118 5.86 8.88 -3.80
CA ILE A 118 6.94 9.81 -3.47
C ILE A 118 7.11 10.91 -4.52
N HIS A 119 6.98 10.59 -5.81
CA HIS A 119 7.11 11.57 -6.89
C HIS A 119 6.12 12.72 -6.76
N ARG A 120 4.89 12.44 -6.30
CA ARG A 120 3.88 13.46 -6.04
C ARG A 120 4.31 14.37 -4.88
N LEU A 121 4.82 13.79 -3.80
CA LEU A 121 5.23 14.54 -2.61
C LEU A 121 6.51 15.35 -2.86
N THR A 122 7.46 14.82 -3.64
CA THR A 122 8.62 15.58 -4.11
C THR A 122 8.20 16.75 -5.00
N ALA A 123 7.27 16.55 -5.94
CA ALA A 123 6.75 17.63 -6.79
C ALA A 123 6.00 18.72 -6.01
N GLN A 124 5.43 18.36 -4.84
CA GLN A 124 4.78 19.30 -3.91
C GLN A 124 5.76 19.99 -2.96
N GLY A 125 7.05 19.64 -2.99
CA GLY A 125 8.06 20.18 -2.09
C GLY A 125 8.01 19.61 -0.66
N ILE A 126 7.24 18.55 -0.43
CA ILE A 126 7.15 17.88 0.89
C ILE A 126 8.45 17.10 1.15
N TYR A 127 8.92 16.34 0.16
CA TYR A 127 10.22 15.68 0.22
C TYR A 127 11.25 16.39 -0.64
N PRO A 128 12.50 16.55 -0.17
CA PRO A 128 13.59 16.99 -1.04
C PRO A 128 13.85 15.95 -2.14
N PRO A 129 14.36 16.36 -3.33
CA PRO A 129 14.61 15.45 -4.45
C PRO A 129 15.55 14.28 -4.15
N ASN A 130 16.43 14.42 -3.15
CA ASN A 130 17.38 13.41 -2.71
C ASN A 130 17.05 12.79 -1.34
N TRP A 131 15.79 12.94 -0.89
CA TRP A 131 15.34 12.37 0.37
C TRP A 131 15.57 10.84 0.41
N GLY A 132 16.16 10.33 1.48
CA GLY A 132 16.47 8.90 1.65
C GLY A 132 17.68 8.39 0.87
N GLY A 133 18.43 9.25 0.16
CA GLY A 133 19.64 8.86 -0.58
C GLY A 133 20.91 8.71 0.27
N ASN A 134 20.97 9.31 1.46
CA ASN A 134 22.18 9.40 2.29
C ASN A 134 22.14 8.54 3.58
N GLY A 135 21.13 7.68 3.74
CA GLY A 135 20.98 6.85 4.92
C GLY A 135 19.52 6.51 5.22
N ILE A 136 19.33 5.52 6.10
CA ILE A 136 18.00 5.09 6.57
C ILE A 136 17.43 6.23 7.42
N PRO A 137 16.22 6.76 7.11
CA PRO A 137 15.51 7.66 8.02
C PRO A 137 15.34 6.98 9.40
N GLU A 138 15.11 7.74 10.47
CA GLU A 138 14.68 7.15 11.75
C GLU A 138 13.28 6.54 11.57
N LEU A 139 13.24 5.28 11.15
CA LEU A 139 12.02 4.54 10.89
C LEU A 139 11.56 3.84 12.19
N PRO A 140 10.24 3.76 12.44
CA PRO A 140 9.73 3.00 13.57
C PRO A 140 10.18 1.54 13.48
N GLU A 141 10.66 0.97 14.60
CA GLU A 141 11.13 -0.42 14.67
C GLU A 141 10.04 -1.39 14.18
N SER A 142 10.35 -2.08 13.08
CA SER A 142 9.82 -3.35 12.51
C SER A 142 8.40 -3.87 12.81
N VAL A 143 7.41 -3.07 13.23
CA VAL A 143 6.02 -3.55 13.41
C VAL A 143 5.36 -3.99 12.08
N TRP A 144 6.01 -3.70 10.96
CA TRP A 144 5.48 -3.79 9.59
C TRP A 144 6.01 -4.95 8.76
N ASP A 145 6.97 -5.72 9.29
CA ASP A 145 7.64 -6.83 8.58
C ASP A 145 6.98 -8.19 8.86
N ILE A 146 5.65 -8.31 8.60
CA ILE A 146 4.89 -9.58 8.72
C ILE A 146 4.38 -10.05 7.37
#